data_AF-A0A2P6G3K4-F1
#
_entry.id   AF-A0A2P6G3K4-F1
#
_cell.length_a   1.000
_cell.length_b   1.000
_cell.length_c   1.000
_cell.angle_alpha   90.00
_cell.angle_beta   90.00
_cell.angle_gamma   90.00
#
_symmetry.space_group_name_H-M   'P 1'
#
loop_
_entity.id
_entity.type
_entity.pdbx_description
1 polymer ?
#
loop_
_entity_poly.entity_id
_entity_poly.type
_entity_poly.pdbx_seq_one_letter_code
_entity_poly.pdbx_strand_id
1 'polypeptide(L)'
;MESVNISKIKINYNDNGLIPVIVQDQTSDEVLMMAWMNARSLEQTLKTKNMVYWSRSRGELWRKGQTSGNTQQLVELLIDCDRDCFLAKVNQVGPACHTNNKTCFYSRVI
;
A
#
# COMPACT_ATOMS: atom_id res chain seq x y z
N MET A 1 16.82 2.25 15.35
CA MET A 1 15.65 2.26 14.44
C MET A 1 14.43 2.42 15.32
N GLU A 2 13.95 3.66 15.48
CA GLU A 2 12.80 3.94 16.33
C GLU A 2 11.56 3.25 15.74
N SER A 3 10.94 2.39 16.54
CA SER A 3 9.64 1.82 16.22
C SER A 3 8.61 2.95 16.19
N VAL A 4 8.11 3.27 14.99
CA VAL A 4 6.97 4.18 14.84
C VAL A 4 5.82 3.61 15.67
N ASN A 5 5.50 4.28 16.78
CA ASN A 5 4.45 3.85 17.68
C ASN A 5 3.09 4.31 17.13
N ILE A 6 2.53 3.54 16.20
CA ILE A 6 1.24 3.84 15.58
C ILE A 6 0.08 3.92 16.59
N SER A 7 0.23 3.36 17.79
CA SER A 7 -0.81 3.43 18.84
C SER A 7 -1.19 4.86 19.24
N LYS A 8 -0.38 5.87 18.87
CA LYS A 8 -0.66 7.29 19.11
C LYS A 8 -1.27 8.04 17.92
N ILE A 9 -1.36 7.42 16.74
CA ILE A 9 -1.92 8.06 15.53
C ILE A 9 -3.35 7.54 15.34
N LYS A 10 -4.34 8.43 15.48
CA LYS A 10 -5.74 8.09 15.16
C LYS A 10 -5.87 7.84 13.67
N ILE A 11 -6.43 6.70 13.29
CA ILE A 11 -6.70 6.32 11.88
C ILE A 11 -8.22 6.25 11.71
N ASN A 12 -8.73 6.88 10.66
CA ASN A 12 -10.14 6.87 10.32
C ASN A 12 -10.38 5.83 9.22
N TYR A 13 -10.78 4.63 9.65
CA TYR A 13 -11.25 3.61 8.71
C TYR A 13 -12.69 3.92 8.28
N ASN A 14 -13.06 3.52 7.06
CA ASN A 14 -14.45 3.55 6.62
C ASN A 14 -15.31 2.53 7.36
N ASP A 15 -16.61 2.49 7.05
CA ASP A 15 -17.60 1.59 7.68
C ASP A 15 -17.27 0.09 7.55
N ASN A 16 -16.42 -0.28 6.59
CA ASN A 16 -15.96 -1.66 6.38
C ASN A 16 -14.65 -1.97 7.13
N GLY A 17 -14.15 -1.05 7.96
CA GLY A 17 -12.85 -1.17 8.62
C GLY A 17 -11.67 -1.07 7.66
N LEU A 18 -11.84 -0.39 6.52
CA LEU A 18 -10.83 -0.26 5.47
C LEU A 18 -10.36 1.18 5.32
N ILE A 19 -9.11 1.33 4.88
CA ILE A 19 -8.50 2.61 4.51
C ILE A 19 -7.85 2.47 3.13
N PRO A 20 -8.03 3.43 2.21
CA PRO A 20 -7.27 3.48 0.96
C PRO A 20 -5.77 3.70 1.23
N VAL A 21 -4.94 3.13 0.35
CA VAL A 21 -3.51 3.43 0.28
C VAL A 21 -3.13 3.67 -1.17
N ILE A 22 -2.54 4.83 -1.43
CA ILE A 22 -1.87 5.16 -2.68
C ILE A 22 -0.43 4.69 -2.57
N VAL A 23 0.06 3.99 -3.58
CA VAL A 23 1.42 3.45 -3.62
C VAL A 23 2.19 4.22 -4.66
N GLN A 24 3.32 4.77 -4.27
CA GLN A 24 4.16 5.60 -5.12
C GLN A 24 5.60 5.08 -5.09
N ASP A 25 6.23 5.06 -6.25
CA ASP A 25 7.65 4.75 -6.35
C ASP A 25 8.46 5.86 -5.67
N GLN A 26 9.34 5.47 -4.73
CA GLN A 26 10.12 6.42 -3.94
C GLN A 26 11.12 7.23 -4.78
N THR A 27 11.55 6.72 -5.93
CA THR A 27 12.61 7.35 -6.74
C THR A 27 12.05 8.24 -7.83
N SER A 28 10.96 7.81 -8.46
CA SER A 28 10.36 8.48 -9.63
C SER A 28 9.10 9.29 -9.31
N ASP A 29 8.58 9.18 -8.09
CA ASP A 29 7.30 9.75 -7.68
C ASP A 29 6.10 9.30 -8.55
N GLU A 30 6.26 8.24 -9.35
CA GLU A 30 5.18 7.68 -10.13
C GLU A 30 4.18 6.95 -9.22
N VAL A 31 2.90 7.26 -9.35
CA VAL A 31 1.84 6.51 -8.69
C VAL A 31 1.72 5.14 -9.36
N LEU A 32 1.94 4.09 -8.58
CA LEU A 32 1.98 2.70 -9.04
C LEU A 32 0.60 2.04 -8.99
N MET A 33 -0.13 2.22 -7.89
CA MET A 33 -1.45 1.63 -7.69
C MET A 33 -2.18 2.26 -6.50
N MET A 34 -3.48 1.97 -6.41
CA MET A 34 -4.27 2.15 -5.19
C MET A 34 -4.76 0.79 -4.70
N ALA A 35 -4.74 0.58 -3.40
CA ALA A 35 -5.28 -0.62 -2.76
C ALA A 35 -6.01 -0.28 -1.45
N TRP A 36 -6.58 -1.29 -0.82
CA TRP A 36 -7.22 -1.18 0.49
C TRP A 36 -6.36 -1.85 1.55
N MET A 37 -6.37 -1.28 2.75
CA MET A 37 -5.76 -1.86 3.95
C MET A 37 -6.80 -1.96 5.06
N ASN A 38 -6.65 -2.96 5.93
CA ASN A 38 -7.31 -2.99 7.23
C ASN A 38 -6.25 -2.95 8.33
N ALA A 39 -6.67 -2.95 9.60
CA ALA A 39 -5.74 -2.92 10.73
C ALA A 39 -4.67 -4.03 10.67
N ARG A 40 -5.07 -5.26 10.28
CA ARG A 40 -4.14 -6.41 10.17
C ARG A 40 -3.14 -6.24 9.03
N SER A 41 -3.57 -5.75 7.86
CA SER A 41 -2.67 -5.55 6.73
C SER A 41 -1.68 -4.41 6.99
N LEU A 42 -2.11 -3.37 7.72
CA LEU A 42 -1.25 -2.29 8.20
C LEU A 42 -0.19 -2.80 9.20
N GLU A 43 -0.61 -3.54 10.21
CA GLU A 43 0.31 -4.15 11.19
C GLU A 43 1.37 -5.01 10.49
N GLN A 44 0.96 -5.87 9.56
CA GLN A 44 1.88 -6.73 8.81
C GLN A 44 2.84 -5.92 7.93
N THR A 45 2.35 -4.85 7.29
CA THR A 45 3.18 -3.96 6.47
C THR A 45 4.26 -3.29 7.31
N LEU A 46 3.90 -2.76 8.48
CA LEU A 46 4.85 -2.08 9.37
C LEU A 46 5.87 -3.04 9.97
N LYS A 47 5.43 -4.25 10.34
CA LYS A 47 6.28 -5.29 10.90
C LYS A 47 7.28 -5.83 9.88
N THR A 48 6.84 -6.09 8.65
CA THR A 48 7.66 -6.78 7.64
C THR A 48 8.34 -5.83 6.66
N LYS A 49 7.95 -4.55 6.66
CA LYS A 49 8.35 -3.56 5.65
C LYS A 49 8.06 -3.99 4.21
N ASN A 50 7.14 -4.92 4.02
CA ASN A 50 6.64 -5.35 2.72
C ASN A 50 5.16 -4.99 2.63
N MET A 51 4.71 -4.46 1.50
CA MET A 51 3.31 -4.06 1.35
C MET A 51 2.36 -5.26 1.44
N VAL A 52 1.42 -5.17 2.37
CA VAL A 52 0.32 -6.13 2.55
C VAL A 52 -1.00 -5.39 2.48
N TYR A 53 -1.89 -5.88 1.63
CA TYR A 53 -3.20 -5.29 1.36
C TYR A 53 -4.33 -6.18 1.87
N TRP A 54 -5.53 -5.62 1.89
CA TRP A 54 -6.77 -6.36 2.06
C TRP A 54 -7.48 -6.51 0.70
N SER A 55 -7.69 -7.75 0.26
CA SER A 55 -8.48 -8.02 -0.93
C SER A 55 -9.96 -8.00 -0.57
N ARG A 56 -10.69 -6.99 -1.04
CA ARG A 56 -12.14 -6.87 -0.78
C ARG A 56 -12.94 -8.02 -1.41
N SER A 57 -12.53 -8.50 -2.57
CA SER A 57 -13.20 -9.60 -3.27
C SER A 57 -12.91 -10.96 -2.66
N ARG A 58 -11.70 -11.18 -2.11
CA ARG A 58 -11.31 -12.45 -1.50
C ARG A 58 -11.52 -12.50 0.02
N GLY A 59 -11.73 -11.34 0.66
CA GLY A 59 -11.88 -11.26 2.12
C GLY A 59 -10.63 -11.71 2.88
N GLU A 60 -9.44 -11.48 2.31
CA GLU A 60 -8.18 -11.98 2.87
C GLU A 60 -7.01 -11.00 2.68
N LEU A 61 -5.92 -11.25 3.42
CA LEU A 61 -4.67 -10.52 3.27
C LEU A 61 -3.98 -10.92 1.96
N TRP A 62 -3.45 -9.93 1.25
CA TRP A 62 -2.69 -10.12 0.03
C TRP A 62 -1.32 -9.46 0.16
N ARG A 63 -0.26 -10.26 0.21
CA ARG A 63 1.12 -9.76 0.22
C ARG A 63 1.57 -9.51 -1.23
N LYS A 64 1.94 -8.26 -1.54
CA LYS A 64 2.27 -7.88 -2.91
C LYS A 64 3.51 -8.63 -3.39
N GLY A 65 3.38 -9.29 -4.54
CA GLY A 65 4.49 -10.03 -5.15
C GLY A 65 4.80 -11.38 -4.52
N GLN A 66 4.01 -11.87 -3.55
CA GLN A 66 4.26 -13.18 -2.93
C GLN A 66 4.29 -14.34 -3.94
N THR A 67 3.47 -14.25 -4.99
CA THR A 67 3.43 -15.26 -6.06
C THR A 67 4.30 -14.88 -7.25
N SER A 68 4.32 -13.60 -7.64
CA SER A 68 4.98 -13.16 -8.88
C SER A 68 6.45 -12.72 -8.70
N GLY A 69 6.92 -12.53 -7.47
CA GLY A 69 8.21 -11.88 -7.18
C GLY A 69 8.19 -10.35 -7.28
N ASN A 70 7.10 -9.74 -7.79
CA ASN A 70 7.00 -8.29 -7.95
C ASN A 70 6.62 -7.59 -6.63
N THR A 71 7.56 -7.56 -5.70
CA THR A 71 7.37 -7.06 -4.34
C THR A 71 7.42 -5.53 -4.24
N GLN A 72 6.96 -5.01 -3.11
CA GLN A 72 7.02 -3.60 -2.77
C GLN A 72 7.55 -3.48 -1.34
N GLN A 73 8.76 -2.95 -1.21
CA GLN A 73 9.36 -2.69 0.10
C GLN A 73 8.99 -1.28 0.54
N LEU A 74 8.36 -1.17 1.71
CA LEU A 74 7.95 0.10 2.30
C LEU A 74 9.18 0.90 2.74
N VAL A 75 9.29 2.12 2.23
CA VAL A 75 10.31 3.10 2.63
C VAL A 75 9.70 4.10 3.62
N GLU A 76 8.56 4.66 3.28
CA GLU A 76 7.85 5.67 4.06
C GLU A 76 6.34 5.45 3.98
N LEU A 77 5.64 5.68 5.09
CA LEU A 77 4.18 5.66 5.14
C LEU A 77 3.70 6.97 5.72
N LEU A 78 3.04 7.77 4.89
CA LEU A 78 2.41 9.03 5.28
C LEU A 78 0.90 8.83 5.38
N ILE A 79 0.27 9.61 6.24
CA ILE A 79 -1.17 9.69 6.39
C ILE A 79 -1.62 11.12 6.07
N ASP A 80 -2.77 11.27 5.41
CA ASP A 80 -3.33 12.58 5.08
C ASP A 80 -3.89 13.33 6.30
N CYS A 81 -4.43 14.53 6.05
CA CYS A 81 -4.76 15.50 7.11
C CYS A 81 -5.99 15.11 7.94
N ASP A 82 -6.98 14.47 7.32
CA ASP A 82 -8.19 13.91 7.93
C ASP A 82 -8.04 12.43 8.28
N ARG A 83 -6.89 11.82 7.98
CA ARG A 83 -6.43 10.52 8.47
C ARG A 83 -7.22 9.35 7.93
N ASP A 84 -7.73 9.48 6.72
CA ASP A 84 -8.51 8.45 6.03
C ASP A 84 -7.85 7.94 4.74
N CYS A 85 -6.63 8.38 4.43
CA CYS A 85 -5.82 7.81 3.35
C CYS A 85 -4.33 7.73 3.71
N PHE A 86 -3.68 6.67 3.23
CA PHE A 86 -2.23 6.54 3.28
C PHE A 86 -1.57 6.84 1.92
N LEU A 87 -0.38 7.43 1.96
CA LEU A 87 0.59 7.41 0.89
C LEU A 87 1.77 6.54 1.30
N ALA A 88 1.97 5.42 0.59
CA ALA A 88 3.11 4.53 0.78
C ALA A 88 4.16 4.79 -0.30
N LYS A 89 5.34 5.27 0.12
CA LYS A 89 6.52 5.31 -0.73
C LYS A 89 7.22 3.96 -0.68
N VAL A 90 7.48 3.36 -1.84
CA VAL A 90 8.03 2.00 -1.93
C VAL A 90 9.21 1.90 -2.89
N ASN A 91 10.11 0.96 -2.60
CA ASN A 91 11.00 0.40 -3.60
C ASN A 91 10.26 -0.74 -4.31
N GLN A 92 9.91 -0.54 -5.58
CA GLN A 92 9.20 -1.52 -6.39
C GLN A 92 10.18 -2.48 -7.09
N VAL A 93 9.97 -3.79 -6.95
CA VAL A 93 10.67 -4.82 -7.73
C VAL A 93 9.75 -5.32 -8.83
N GLY A 94 10.20 -5.30 -10.08
CA GLY A 94 9.38 -5.68 -11.24
C GLY A 94 8.13 -4.79 -11.44
N PRO A 95 7.20 -5.17 -12.33
CA PRO A 95 5.99 -4.38 -12.58
C PRO A 95 5.01 -4.43 -11.40
N ALA A 96 4.44 -3.27 -11.03
CA ALA A 96 3.42 -3.22 -9.99
C ALA A 96 2.11 -3.88 -10.47
N CYS A 97 1.77 -3.73 -11.75
CA CYS A 97 0.53 -4.23 -12.34
C CYS A 97 0.64 -5.71 -12.74
N HIS A 98 -0.48 -6.43 -12.65
CA HIS A 98 -0.58 -7.83 -13.08
C HIS A 98 -0.54 -8.00 -14.61
N THR A 99 -0.70 -6.92 -15.37
CA THR A 99 -0.57 -6.89 -16.83
C THR A 99 0.87 -6.62 -17.30
N ASN A 100 1.85 -6.75 -16.41
CA ASN A 100 3.27 -6.42 -16.62
C ASN A 100 3.59 -4.94 -16.91
N ASN A 101 2.63 -4.03 -16.71
CA ASN A 101 2.90 -2.59 -16.73
C ASN A 101 3.54 -2.12 -15.41
N LYS A 102 4.41 -1.11 -15.49
CA LYS A 102 5.07 -0.52 -14.32
C LYS A 102 4.05 -0.02 -13.30
N THR A 103 3.05 0.74 -13.76
CA THR A 103 1.92 1.26 -12.99
C THR A 103 0.60 0.63 -13.44
N CYS A 104 -0.40 0.57 -12.56
CA CYS A 104 -1.78 0.28 -12.92
C CYS A 104 -2.42 1.41 -13.75
N PHE A 105 -1.89 2.64 -13.68
CA PHE A 105 -2.41 3.82 -14.37
C PHE A 105 -1.77 4.04 -15.75
N TYR A 106 -1.63 2.96 -16.54
CA TYR A 106 -0.96 2.99 -17.84
C TYR A 106 -1.86 3.42 -19.01
N SER A 107 -3.18 3.34 -18.84
CA SER A 107 -4.16 3.75 -19.85
C SER A 107 -4.53 5.22 -19.69
N ARG A 108 -4.57 5.97 -20.80
CA ARG A 108 -5.02 7.36 -20.85
C ARG A 108 -6.50 7.42 -21.21
N VAL A 109 -7.20 8.38 -20.60
CA VAL A 109 -8.63 8.66 -20.87
C VAL A 109 -8.80 9.96 -21.67
N ILE A 110 -7.81 10.84 -21.64
CA ILE A 110 -7.72 12.12 -22.36
C ILE A 110 -6.37 12.15 -23.06
#